data_AF-A0A953QJT4-F1
#
_entry.id   AF-A0A953QJT4-F1
#
_cell.length_a   1.000
_cell.length_b   1.000
_cell.length_c   1.000
_cell.angle_alpha   90.00
_cell.angle_beta   90.00
_cell.angle_gamma   90.00
#
_symmetry.space_group_name_H-M   'P 1'
#
loop_
_entity.id
_entity.type
_entity.pdbx_description
1 polymer ?
#
loop_
_entity_poly.entity_id
_entity_poly.type
_entity_poly.pdbx_seq_one_letter_code
_entity_poly.pdbx_strand_id
1 'polypeptide(L)'
;MYHHYVGHDDNRDWYIFTQPETRNTATLENQWHPQVVYDVHQMGANTARIFVPPWMDPVDPNIDPILAQICNLIGTGMAVDLAAAGKTGIAMNAMYDFWSPGRQYQAYHGGARILTESASVKLATPITIKPEDISENALGYNPRERSWNYLTPWMSGEWHLRDIIDYQSIAWESLLYQAAVKRTDMLRYFYEINRHNVERATPYAYVVPAAQPDPGAAKKMLETLAFGDTEIQRASEAFTADGKQYAAGSYVISMHQPFSGWAKTLLEKQDYPDLRLYPGGPPKRPYDVTAQTLPMLMGVDVASVKDSFRASLKPATAYSFDLDHPKPSGGFAASDVYSWKEVAKIWKSGKPVYRDTSTGDFYTSPAASRREIQAPRIAMYQSYNPSMDEGWTRWLLDDFGIAQTSLHNADIQAGNLKARFDAIIIPDQQRAQIASGHRAGTMPPEYVGGLGEKGAAALKQFAEDGGTLIFFNHASDYATQDLGVKAKNVLTGVPPRDFYSPGSLLNVTLDTRSPLAYGMPSQITLWSEQSPTWEAPADQTVARYPSDHVLASGWLLGEKYLTGKSALLDVPVGKGRMILFGMRPQYRGQSYQNFKLFFNALVYR
;
A
#
# COMPACT_ATOMS: atom_id res chain seq x y z
N MET A 1 13.73 -3.19 -17.10
CA MET A 1 13.33 -4.26 -16.15
C MET A 1 11.85 -4.09 -15.88
N TYR A 2 11.09 -5.18 -15.84
CA TYR A 2 9.67 -5.18 -15.53
C TYR A 2 9.44 -6.35 -14.58
N HIS A 3 9.00 -6.10 -13.34
CA HIS A 3 8.78 -7.18 -12.38
C HIS A 3 7.60 -8.05 -12.82
N HIS A 4 7.73 -9.38 -12.69
CA HIS A 4 6.75 -10.35 -13.20
C HIS A 4 5.33 -10.10 -12.66
N TYR A 5 5.23 -9.69 -11.39
CA TYR A 5 3.95 -9.40 -10.75
C TYR A 5 3.60 -7.92 -10.85
N VAL A 6 4.46 -7.04 -10.37
CA VAL A 6 4.07 -5.66 -10.04
C VAL A 6 4.53 -4.63 -11.07
N GLY A 7 5.24 -5.05 -12.12
CA GLY A 7 5.71 -4.17 -13.17
C GLY A 7 6.64 -3.07 -12.66
N HIS A 8 6.16 -1.82 -12.66
CA HIS A 8 6.85 -0.63 -12.17
C HIS A 8 6.25 -0.07 -10.86
N ASP A 9 5.30 -0.80 -10.24
CA ASP A 9 4.66 -0.41 -8.97
C ASP A 9 5.50 -0.85 -7.75
N ASP A 10 6.71 -1.38 -7.97
CA ASP A 10 7.70 -1.68 -6.93
C ASP A 10 8.27 -0.42 -6.27
N ASN A 11 8.11 0.75 -6.90
CA ASN A 11 8.51 2.06 -6.37
C ASN A 11 7.77 2.52 -5.09
N ARG A 12 6.91 1.67 -4.50
CA ARG A 12 6.23 1.87 -3.20
C ARG A 12 6.47 0.73 -2.21
N ASP A 13 7.32 -0.24 -2.57
CA ASP A 13 7.64 -1.42 -1.76
C ASP A 13 8.79 -1.18 -0.74
N TRP A 14 9.40 0.01 -0.75
CA TRP A 14 10.59 0.40 0.02
C TRP A 14 10.47 0.37 1.54
N TYR A 15 9.38 -0.15 2.09
CA TYR A 15 9.21 -0.35 3.53
C TYR A 15 8.61 -1.69 3.94
N ILE A 16 8.11 -2.50 2.99
CA ILE A 16 7.64 -3.87 3.25
C ILE A 16 8.61 -4.90 2.66
N PHE A 17 9.36 -4.52 1.62
CA PHE A 17 10.42 -5.32 0.99
C PHE A 17 9.92 -6.68 0.53
N THR A 18 8.78 -6.66 -0.16
CA THR A 18 8.15 -7.84 -0.73
C THR A 18 8.82 -8.29 -2.02
N GLN A 19 9.36 -7.36 -2.82
CA GLN A 19 9.90 -7.62 -4.14
C GLN A 19 11.43 -7.82 -4.10
N PRO A 20 11.99 -8.74 -4.90
CA PRO A 20 13.43 -9.01 -4.89
C PRO A 20 14.27 -7.81 -5.36
N GLU A 21 13.77 -6.99 -6.30
CA GLU A 21 14.44 -5.77 -6.78
C GLU A 21 14.65 -4.75 -5.65
N THR A 22 13.59 -4.45 -4.89
CA THR A 22 13.66 -3.57 -3.72
C THR A 22 14.64 -4.12 -2.68
N ARG A 23 14.57 -5.43 -2.39
CA ARG A 23 15.46 -6.09 -1.42
C ARG A 23 16.93 -6.02 -1.83
N ASN A 24 17.21 -6.28 -3.10
CA ASN A 24 18.59 -6.22 -3.62
C ASN A 24 19.14 -4.79 -3.56
N THR A 25 18.31 -3.80 -3.91
CA THR A 25 18.71 -2.39 -3.88
C THR A 25 18.93 -1.91 -2.44
N ALA A 26 17.99 -2.18 -1.54
CA ALA A 26 18.14 -1.85 -0.12
C ALA A 26 19.35 -2.55 0.52
N THR A 27 19.65 -3.80 0.15
CA THR A 27 20.87 -4.50 0.63
C THR A 27 22.13 -3.76 0.22
N LEU A 28 22.20 -3.25 -1.01
CA LEU A 28 23.33 -2.45 -1.48
C LEU A 28 23.42 -1.12 -0.72
N GLU A 29 22.29 -0.43 -0.53
CA GLU A 29 22.24 0.84 0.19
C GLU A 29 22.63 0.69 1.68
N ASN A 30 22.21 -0.39 2.34
CA ASN A 30 22.56 -0.68 3.73
C ASN A 30 24.03 -1.07 3.90
N GLN A 31 24.70 -1.53 2.84
CA GLN A 31 26.14 -1.80 2.88
C GLN A 31 26.98 -0.55 2.62
N TRP A 32 26.53 0.32 1.71
CA TRP A 32 27.30 1.47 1.25
C TRP A 32 26.99 2.77 1.98
N HIS A 33 25.79 2.89 2.57
CA HIS A 33 25.26 4.10 3.20
C HIS A 33 25.47 5.37 2.35
N PRO A 34 24.87 5.45 1.15
CA PRO A 34 25.07 6.57 0.24
C PRO A 34 24.56 7.90 0.86
N GLN A 35 25.38 8.95 0.81
CA GLN A 35 24.95 10.28 1.28
C GLN A 35 23.97 10.96 0.32
N VAL A 36 24.00 10.59 -0.97
CA VAL A 36 23.07 11.06 -1.99
C VAL A 36 22.66 9.88 -2.86
N VAL A 37 21.35 9.71 -3.07
CA VAL A 37 20.80 8.79 -4.06
C VAL A 37 20.05 9.59 -5.11
N TYR A 38 20.46 9.44 -6.36
CA TYR A 38 19.83 10.14 -7.48
C TYR A 38 18.79 9.25 -8.13
N ASP A 39 17.53 9.67 -8.00
CA ASP A 39 16.37 8.92 -8.44
C ASP A 39 15.76 9.55 -9.69
N VAL A 40 15.87 8.84 -10.82
CA VAL A 40 15.54 9.34 -12.16
C VAL A 40 14.26 8.70 -12.64
N HIS A 41 13.25 9.52 -12.88
CA HIS A 41 11.90 9.09 -13.28
C HIS A 41 11.39 9.87 -14.51
N GLN A 42 10.27 9.38 -15.05
CA GLN A 42 9.46 10.10 -16.02
C GLN A 42 8.03 10.30 -15.50
N MET A 43 7.45 11.43 -15.87
CA MET A 43 6.10 11.88 -15.51
C MET A 43 5.25 12.18 -16.76
N GLY A 44 3.99 12.55 -16.54
CA GLY A 44 3.07 12.92 -17.62
C GLY A 44 3.63 13.97 -18.59
N ALA A 45 3.24 13.87 -19.86
CA ALA A 45 3.83 14.65 -20.95
C ALA A 45 3.34 16.11 -21.06
N ASN A 46 2.31 16.50 -20.30
CA ASN A 46 1.50 17.71 -20.57
C ASN A 46 1.68 18.84 -19.54
N THR A 47 2.73 18.78 -18.71
CA THR A 47 3.00 19.80 -17.67
C THR A 47 4.44 20.34 -17.81
N ALA A 48 5.22 20.40 -16.73
CA ALA A 48 6.64 20.76 -16.77
C ALA A 48 7.44 19.78 -17.65
N ARG A 49 8.64 20.17 -18.07
CA ARG A 49 9.58 19.28 -18.77
C ARG A 49 10.46 18.50 -17.81
N ILE A 50 10.82 19.11 -16.67
CA ILE A 50 11.50 18.43 -15.57
C ILE A 50 11.02 18.98 -14.23
N PHE A 51 10.89 18.12 -13.22
CA PHE A 51 10.88 18.51 -11.82
C PHE A 51 12.25 18.24 -11.18
N VAL A 52 12.70 19.17 -10.35
CA VAL A 52 13.82 19.04 -9.42
C VAL A 52 13.37 19.57 -8.04
N PRO A 53 13.90 19.06 -6.90
CA PRO A 53 13.53 19.57 -5.58
C PRO A 53 13.83 21.07 -5.44
N PRO A 54 13.21 21.82 -4.51
CA PRO A 54 12.56 21.40 -3.27
C PRO A 54 11.31 20.53 -3.39
N TRP A 55 11.06 19.73 -2.35
CA TRP A 55 9.80 19.03 -2.11
C TRP A 55 8.71 20.00 -1.63
N MET A 56 7.44 19.66 -1.86
CA MET A 56 6.31 20.34 -1.22
C MET A 56 6.11 19.88 0.22
N ASP A 57 5.41 20.72 0.98
CA ASP A 57 4.87 20.33 2.28
C ASP A 57 3.83 19.19 2.15
N PRO A 58 3.75 18.29 3.13
CA PRO A 58 4.57 18.22 4.34
C PRO A 58 5.83 17.36 4.17
N VAL A 59 6.73 17.51 5.14
CA VAL A 59 7.86 16.59 5.39
C VAL A 59 7.49 15.70 6.58
N ASP A 60 7.78 14.40 6.52
CA ASP A 60 7.62 13.51 7.69
C ASP A 60 8.47 14.04 8.85
N PRO A 61 7.88 14.27 10.05
CA PRO A 61 8.61 14.80 11.21
C PRO A 61 9.76 13.91 11.72
N ASN A 62 9.86 12.67 11.28
CA ASN A 62 10.97 11.77 11.61
C ASN A 62 12.12 11.81 10.62
N ILE A 63 11.97 12.49 9.48
CA ILE A 63 13.08 12.80 8.59
C ILE A 63 13.83 13.99 9.17
N ASP A 64 15.15 13.85 9.33
CA ASP A 64 15.98 14.93 9.86
C ASP A 64 15.92 16.16 8.94
N PRO A 65 15.70 17.38 9.47
CA PRO A 65 15.58 18.60 8.66
C PRO A 65 16.84 18.89 7.83
N ILE A 66 18.03 18.42 8.22
CA ILE A 66 19.25 18.55 7.43
C ILE A 66 19.07 17.89 6.05
N LEU A 67 18.41 16.73 5.98
CA LEU A 67 18.17 16.02 4.72
C LEU A 67 17.26 16.79 3.77
N ALA A 68 16.17 17.35 4.29
CA ALA A 68 15.27 18.20 3.51
C ALA A 68 16.03 19.42 2.96
N GLN A 69 16.92 20.03 3.76
CA GLN A 69 17.73 21.15 3.31
C GLN A 69 18.82 20.76 2.31
N ILE A 70 19.42 19.57 2.42
CA ILE A 70 20.32 19.04 1.38
C ILE A 70 19.56 18.87 0.06
N CYS A 71 18.34 18.32 0.10
CA CYS A 71 17.50 18.19 -1.09
C CYS A 71 17.20 19.55 -1.73
N ASN A 72 16.83 20.54 -0.92
CA ASN A 72 16.55 21.90 -1.39
C ASN A 72 17.78 22.56 -2.02
N LEU A 73 18.95 22.42 -1.38
CA LEU A 73 20.21 22.93 -1.88
C LEU A 73 20.57 22.33 -3.24
N ILE A 74 20.59 20.99 -3.33
CA ILE A 74 20.97 20.27 -4.56
C ILE A 74 19.99 20.58 -5.68
N GLY A 75 18.68 20.44 -5.42
CA GLY A 75 17.65 20.66 -6.43
C GLY A 75 17.59 22.11 -6.92
N THR A 76 17.82 23.09 -6.05
CA THR A 76 17.93 24.50 -6.47
C THR A 76 19.17 24.72 -7.34
N GLY A 77 20.31 24.11 -7.02
CA GLY A 77 21.49 24.15 -7.89
C GLY A 77 21.22 23.53 -9.26
N MET A 78 20.51 22.39 -9.33
CA MET A 78 20.10 21.79 -10.60
C MET A 78 19.23 22.76 -11.42
N ALA A 79 18.27 23.43 -10.78
CA ALA A 79 17.40 24.39 -11.47
C ALA A 79 18.18 25.58 -12.04
N VAL A 80 19.18 26.08 -11.31
CA VAL A 80 20.09 27.13 -11.77
C VAL A 80 20.85 26.68 -13.01
N ASP A 81 21.47 25.49 -12.97
CA ASP A 81 22.29 25.00 -14.07
C ASP A 81 21.44 24.65 -15.32
N LEU A 82 20.25 24.11 -15.13
CA LEU A 82 19.26 23.90 -16.20
C LEU A 82 18.86 25.24 -16.85
N ALA A 83 18.54 26.26 -16.04
CA ALA A 83 18.19 27.57 -16.56
C ALA A 83 19.38 28.25 -17.25
N ALA A 84 20.59 28.12 -16.72
CA ALA A 84 21.82 28.62 -17.32
C ALA A 84 22.12 27.96 -18.68
N ALA A 85 21.74 26.68 -18.84
CA ALA A 85 21.78 25.96 -20.12
C ALA A 85 20.62 26.30 -21.08
N GLY A 86 19.77 27.27 -20.73
CA GLY A 86 18.64 27.72 -21.54
C GLY A 86 17.46 26.76 -21.57
N LYS A 87 17.41 25.78 -20.65
CA LYS A 87 16.28 24.86 -20.54
C LYS A 87 15.05 25.56 -19.95
N THR A 88 13.86 25.11 -20.33
CA THR A 88 12.57 25.68 -19.89
C THR A 88 11.64 24.57 -19.39
N GLY A 89 10.55 24.94 -18.72
CA GLY A 89 9.66 23.96 -18.09
C GLY A 89 10.27 23.28 -16.88
N ILE A 90 11.08 24.00 -16.09
CA ILE A 90 11.71 23.50 -14.86
C ILE A 90 10.77 23.80 -13.67
N ALA A 91 10.18 22.76 -13.08
CA ALA A 91 9.35 22.88 -11.89
C ALA A 91 10.13 22.57 -10.62
N MET A 92 9.85 23.34 -9.58
CA MET A 92 10.39 23.18 -8.23
C MET A 92 9.26 23.31 -7.20
N ASN A 93 9.44 22.81 -5.98
CA ASN A 93 8.43 22.92 -4.91
C ASN A 93 7.00 22.64 -5.41
N ALA A 94 6.87 21.53 -6.13
CA ALA A 94 5.68 21.18 -6.89
C ALA A 94 5.57 19.65 -6.94
N MET A 95 4.37 19.15 -7.18
CA MET A 95 4.02 17.75 -7.41
C MET A 95 4.29 16.77 -6.27
N TYR A 96 5.47 16.74 -5.67
CA TYR A 96 5.92 15.68 -4.76
C TYR A 96 6.14 16.19 -3.34
N ASP A 97 5.67 15.43 -2.35
CA ASP A 97 5.95 15.64 -0.92
C ASP A 97 7.13 14.79 -0.42
N PHE A 98 7.54 15.03 0.83
CA PHE A 98 8.60 14.29 1.52
C PHE A 98 8.04 13.52 2.72
N TRP A 99 6.88 12.86 2.54
CA TRP A 99 6.14 12.20 3.63
C TRP A 99 6.28 10.67 3.69
N SER A 100 6.06 9.96 2.57
CA SER A 100 5.90 8.50 2.62
C SER A 100 7.24 7.73 2.63
N PRO A 101 7.46 6.78 3.58
CA PRO A 101 8.65 5.94 3.59
C PRO A 101 8.72 4.99 2.39
N GLY A 102 7.60 4.71 1.73
CA GLY A 102 7.57 3.92 0.50
C GLY A 102 8.36 4.52 -0.66
N ARG A 103 8.85 5.75 -0.53
CA ARG A 103 9.78 6.39 -1.47
C ARG A 103 11.03 6.97 -0.82
N GLN A 104 11.02 7.21 0.49
CA GLN A 104 12.04 7.99 1.18
C GLN A 104 12.93 7.14 2.09
N TYR A 105 13.06 5.83 1.82
CA TYR A 105 13.89 4.89 2.59
C TYR A 105 15.29 5.45 2.89
N GLN A 106 15.94 6.02 1.88
CA GLN A 106 17.28 6.61 1.97
C GLN A 106 17.36 7.72 3.02
N ALA A 107 16.31 8.55 3.12
CA ALA A 107 16.27 9.65 4.08
C ALA A 107 16.34 9.15 5.52
N TYR A 108 15.64 8.05 5.84
CA TYR A 108 15.73 7.47 7.18
C TYR A 108 17.06 6.75 7.46
N HIS A 109 17.88 6.53 6.43
CA HIS A 109 19.22 5.94 6.52
C HIS A 109 20.33 7.00 6.32
N GLY A 110 19.99 8.29 6.49
CA GLY A 110 20.94 9.41 6.44
C GLY A 110 21.34 9.86 5.04
N GLY A 111 20.74 9.31 3.99
CA GLY A 111 21.00 9.67 2.59
C GLY A 111 19.96 10.63 2.03
N ALA A 112 20.39 11.67 1.32
CA ALA A 112 19.49 12.56 0.61
C ALA A 112 19.01 11.90 -0.69
N ARG A 113 17.72 11.57 -0.79
CA ARG A 113 17.10 11.15 -2.04
C ARG A 113 16.79 12.38 -2.89
N ILE A 114 17.32 12.43 -4.11
CA ILE A 114 17.05 13.50 -5.07
C ILE A 114 16.22 12.92 -6.21
N LEU A 115 14.94 13.24 -6.25
CA LEU A 115 14.05 12.84 -7.34
C LEU A 115 14.12 13.85 -8.49
N THR A 116 14.23 13.35 -9.71
CA THR A 116 13.99 14.14 -10.92
C THR A 116 13.02 13.42 -11.84
N GLU A 117 12.08 14.19 -12.38
CA GLU A 117 10.94 13.65 -13.12
C GLU A 117 10.82 14.38 -14.45
N SER A 118 11.11 13.69 -15.56
CA SER A 118 11.04 14.30 -16.90
C SER A 118 9.71 13.99 -17.59
N ALA A 119 9.17 14.94 -18.34
CA ALA A 119 8.00 14.67 -19.18
C ALA A 119 8.26 13.49 -20.12
N SER A 120 7.36 12.52 -20.19
CA SER A 120 7.51 11.34 -21.05
C SER A 120 7.31 11.66 -22.54
N VAL A 121 7.93 10.85 -23.38
CA VAL A 121 7.54 10.64 -24.78
C VAL A 121 6.81 9.29 -24.93
N LYS A 122 6.38 8.94 -26.15
CA LYS A 122 5.78 7.61 -26.40
C LYS A 122 6.88 6.56 -26.60
N LEU A 123 7.39 6.02 -25.50
CA LEU A 123 8.58 5.15 -25.45
C LEU A 123 9.83 5.87 -25.99
N ALA A 124 10.11 5.75 -27.29
CA ALA A 124 11.19 6.48 -27.97
C ALA A 124 10.67 7.38 -29.11
N THR A 125 9.37 7.38 -29.36
CA THR A 125 8.74 8.19 -30.41
C THR A 125 8.48 9.60 -29.91
N PRO A 126 9.02 10.63 -30.59
CA PRO A 126 8.76 12.02 -30.25
C PRO A 126 7.26 12.34 -30.24
N ILE A 127 6.89 13.36 -29.47
CA ILE A 127 5.53 13.88 -29.42
C ILE A 127 5.55 15.36 -29.72
N THR A 128 4.48 15.84 -30.35
CA THR A 128 4.23 17.27 -30.52
C THR A 128 3.17 17.70 -29.51
N ILE A 129 3.51 18.66 -28.67
CA ILE A 129 2.60 19.25 -27.69
C ILE A 129 2.23 20.64 -28.19
N LYS A 130 0.93 20.94 -28.23
CA LYS A 130 0.40 22.25 -28.55
C LYS A 130 0.08 23.03 -27.27
N PRO A 131 -0.07 24.37 -27.33
CA PRO A 131 -0.44 25.17 -26.15
C PRO A 131 -1.72 24.68 -25.46
N GLU A 132 -2.71 24.22 -26.22
CA GLU A 132 -3.95 23.67 -25.70
C GLU A 132 -3.79 22.31 -24.99
N ASP A 133 -2.74 21.55 -25.30
CA ASP A 133 -2.45 20.26 -24.68
C ASP A 133 -1.83 20.41 -23.28
N ILE A 134 -1.24 21.57 -22.96
CA ILE A 134 -0.67 21.86 -21.65
C ILE A 134 -1.79 22.00 -20.61
N SER A 135 -1.69 21.29 -19.50
CA SER A 135 -2.68 21.35 -18.42
C SER A 135 -2.79 22.74 -17.80
N GLU A 136 -3.99 23.14 -17.39
CA GLU A 136 -4.24 24.37 -16.63
C GLU A 136 -3.94 24.20 -15.14
N ASN A 137 -3.87 22.96 -14.66
CA ASN A 137 -3.68 22.66 -13.25
C ASN A 137 -2.62 21.56 -13.08
N ALA A 138 -1.64 21.83 -12.22
CA ALA A 138 -0.73 20.84 -11.67
C ALA A 138 -0.63 21.06 -10.15
N LEU A 139 -0.22 20.03 -9.42
CA LEU A 139 -0.11 20.15 -7.97
C LEU A 139 1.04 21.10 -7.61
N GLY A 140 0.72 22.24 -6.99
CA GLY A 140 1.68 23.25 -6.53
C GLY A 140 2.01 24.37 -7.53
N TYR A 141 1.49 24.36 -8.76
CA TYR A 141 1.72 25.42 -9.76
C TYR A 141 0.76 25.34 -10.96
N ASN A 142 0.69 26.40 -11.77
CA ASN A 142 -0.03 26.40 -13.06
C ASN A 142 0.99 26.23 -14.21
N PRO A 143 0.93 25.14 -15.00
CA PRO A 143 1.87 24.91 -16.11
C PRO A 143 1.83 25.94 -17.24
N ARG A 144 0.80 26.79 -17.30
CA ARG A 144 0.64 27.86 -18.30
C ARG A 144 1.11 29.24 -17.82
N GLU A 145 1.46 29.37 -16.54
CA GLU A 145 1.78 30.65 -15.93
C GLU A 145 3.19 30.66 -15.36
N ARG A 146 3.86 31.80 -15.48
CA ARG A 146 5.14 32.02 -14.81
C ARG A 146 4.89 32.26 -13.32
N SER A 147 5.56 31.46 -12.48
CA SER A 147 5.56 31.62 -11.03
C SER A 147 6.99 31.54 -10.48
N TRP A 148 7.16 31.82 -9.19
CA TRP A 148 8.47 31.75 -8.53
C TRP A 148 9.10 30.35 -8.60
N ASN A 149 8.27 29.30 -8.63
CA ASN A 149 8.68 27.90 -8.68
C ASN A 149 8.54 27.25 -10.09
N TYR A 150 8.22 28.07 -11.10
CA TYR A 150 8.12 27.68 -12.51
C TYR A 150 8.39 28.90 -13.40
N LEU A 151 9.66 29.32 -13.47
CA LEU A 151 10.05 30.65 -13.96
C LEU A 151 9.99 30.82 -15.48
N THR A 152 10.09 29.74 -16.25
CA THR A 152 10.09 29.79 -17.71
C THR A 152 9.23 28.65 -18.26
N PRO A 153 7.91 28.85 -18.39
CA PRO A 153 7.00 27.83 -18.91
C PRO A 153 7.40 27.31 -20.30
N TRP A 154 7.34 25.99 -20.49
CA TRP A 154 7.41 25.36 -21.81
C TRP A 154 5.98 25.14 -22.32
N MET A 155 5.59 25.84 -23.39
CA MET A 155 4.18 25.93 -23.82
C MET A 155 3.83 25.05 -25.03
N SER A 156 4.82 24.71 -25.85
CA SER A 156 4.59 23.92 -27.06
C SER A 156 5.91 23.50 -27.68
N GLY A 157 5.85 22.47 -28.52
CA GLY A 157 6.96 22.05 -29.36
C GLY A 157 7.01 20.54 -29.54
N GLU A 158 8.03 20.10 -30.27
CA GLU A 158 8.38 18.69 -30.28
C GLU A 158 9.19 18.35 -29.02
N TRP A 159 8.87 17.23 -28.41
CA TRP A 159 9.56 16.67 -27.26
C TRP A 159 10.07 15.28 -27.62
N HIS A 160 11.38 15.10 -27.52
CA HIS A 160 12.10 13.90 -27.93
C HIS A 160 12.70 13.18 -26.73
N LEU A 161 13.01 11.89 -26.92
CA LEU A 161 13.81 11.15 -25.94
C LEU A 161 15.16 11.84 -25.67
N ARG A 162 15.77 12.45 -26.70
CA ARG A 162 17.02 13.21 -26.54
C ARG A 162 16.87 14.40 -25.59
N ASP A 163 15.72 15.08 -25.61
CA ASP A 163 15.46 16.20 -24.71
C ASP A 163 15.41 15.74 -23.25
N ILE A 164 14.77 14.59 -22.98
CA ILE A 164 14.79 13.96 -21.65
C ILE A 164 16.22 13.71 -21.19
N ILE A 165 17.05 13.08 -22.05
CA ILE A 165 18.45 12.79 -21.73
C ILE A 165 19.24 14.08 -21.49
N ASP A 166 19.04 15.13 -22.28
CA ASP A 166 19.73 16.41 -22.10
C ASP A 166 19.42 17.04 -20.75
N TYR A 167 18.13 17.14 -20.39
CA TYR A 167 17.72 17.72 -19.12
C TYR A 167 18.27 16.92 -17.95
N GLN A 168 18.15 15.59 -18.00
CA GLN A 168 18.64 14.72 -16.93
C GLN A 168 20.17 14.73 -16.81
N SER A 169 20.89 14.84 -17.93
CA SER A 169 22.36 14.92 -17.91
C SER A 169 22.83 16.20 -17.22
N ILE A 170 22.19 17.34 -17.48
CA ILE A 170 22.53 18.61 -16.82
C ILE A 170 22.24 18.54 -15.33
N ALA A 171 21.08 18.00 -14.93
CA ALA A 171 20.73 17.82 -13.52
C ALA A 171 21.72 16.89 -12.81
N TRP A 172 22.10 15.79 -13.46
CA TRP A 172 23.09 14.83 -12.96
C TRP A 172 24.48 15.47 -12.75
N GLU A 173 24.99 16.20 -13.75
CA GLU A 173 26.28 16.90 -13.66
C GLU A 173 26.28 17.94 -12.53
N SER A 174 25.18 18.69 -12.38
CA SER A 174 25.00 19.64 -11.28
C SER A 174 25.06 18.95 -9.92
N LEU A 175 24.35 17.82 -9.75
CA LEU A 175 24.39 17.03 -8.52
C LEU A 175 25.81 16.57 -8.20
N LEU A 176 26.50 15.97 -9.18
CA LEU A 176 27.86 15.48 -9.00
C LEU A 176 28.82 16.59 -8.57
N TYR A 177 28.73 17.76 -9.22
CA TYR A 177 29.52 18.92 -8.87
C TYR A 177 29.26 19.39 -7.44
N GLN A 178 27.98 19.57 -7.08
CA GLN A 178 27.59 20.02 -5.74
C GLN A 178 28.04 19.04 -4.66
N ALA A 179 27.87 17.73 -4.88
CA ALA A 179 28.33 16.69 -3.97
C ALA A 179 29.87 16.68 -3.83
N ALA A 180 30.61 16.84 -4.94
CA ALA A 180 32.07 16.85 -4.94
C ALA A 180 32.66 18.05 -4.18
N VAL A 181 32.09 19.24 -4.36
CA VAL A 181 32.50 20.46 -3.67
C VAL A 181 32.17 20.38 -2.18
N LYS A 182 31.04 19.78 -1.81
CA LYS A 182 30.55 19.70 -0.43
C LYS A 182 30.86 18.37 0.27
N ARG A 183 31.75 17.53 -0.27
CA ARG A 183 32.03 16.17 0.25
C ARG A 183 32.26 16.10 1.76
N THR A 184 33.04 17.03 2.32
CA THR A 184 33.31 17.08 3.77
C THR A 184 32.08 17.48 4.56
N ASP A 185 31.30 18.42 4.04
CA ASP A 185 30.03 18.81 4.65
C ASP A 185 29.03 17.65 4.65
N MET A 186 28.92 16.90 3.55
CA MET A 186 28.03 15.74 3.44
C MET A 186 28.35 14.67 4.49
N LEU A 187 29.62 14.37 4.72
CA LEU A 187 30.02 13.42 5.78
C LEU A 187 29.71 13.95 7.19
N ARG A 188 29.91 15.26 7.43
CA ARG A 188 29.54 15.89 8.69
C ARG A 188 28.03 15.86 8.90
N TYR A 189 27.24 16.16 7.88
CA TYR A 189 25.78 16.10 7.95
C TYR A 189 25.30 14.67 8.25
N PHE A 190 25.86 13.67 7.57
CA PHE A 190 25.57 12.27 7.85
C PHE A 190 25.82 11.90 9.32
N TYR A 191 26.94 12.36 9.90
CA TYR A 191 27.23 12.17 11.31
C TYR A 191 26.19 12.85 12.22
N GLU A 192 25.86 14.13 11.97
CA GLU A 192 24.89 14.86 12.79
C GLU A 192 23.49 14.27 12.73
N ILE A 193 23.02 13.86 11.54
CA ILE A 193 21.73 13.20 11.35
C ILE A 193 21.64 11.92 12.21
N ASN A 194 22.66 11.07 12.15
CA ASN A 194 22.69 9.83 12.94
C ASN A 194 22.82 10.11 14.44
N ARG A 195 23.56 11.15 14.83
CA ARG A 195 23.64 11.61 16.22
C ARG A 195 22.27 12.04 16.75
N HIS A 196 21.52 12.84 16.00
CA HIS A 196 20.15 13.22 16.37
C HIS A 196 19.22 12.02 16.52
N ASN A 197 19.33 11.01 15.66
CA ASN A 197 18.55 9.78 15.78
C ASN A 197 18.89 8.99 17.05
N VAL A 198 20.17 8.86 17.40
CA VAL A 198 20.59 8.15 18.64
C VAL A 198 20.22 8.94 19.90
N GLU A 199 20.17 10.27 19.83
CA GLU A 199 19.79 11.16 20.93
C GLU A 199 18.26 11.33 21.10
N ARG A 200 17.44 10.59 20.31
CA ARG A 200 15.98 10.70 20.33
C ARG A 200 15.39 10.33 21.70
N ALA A 201 14.75 11.29 22.35
CA ALA A 201 14.23 11.13 23.71
C ALA A 201 12.80 10.57 23.81
N THR A 202 11.95 10.77 22.79
CA THR A 202 10.53 10.36 22.85
C THR A 202 10.02 9.73 21.55
N PRO A 203 9.35 8.56 21.61
CA PRO A 203 9.29 7.68 22.79
C PRO A 203 10.68 7.12 23.15
N TYR A 204 10.86 6.57 24.35
CA TYR A 204 12.11 5.91 24.74
C TYR A 204 12.29 4.57 23.99
N ALA A 205 11.20 3.83 23.80
CA ALA A 205 11.19 2.58 23.03
C ALA A 205 9.78 2.22 22.54
N TYR A 206 9.72 1.27 21.61
CA TYR A 206 8.53 0.48 21.36
C TYR A 206 8.70 -0.93 21.92
N VAL A 207 7.65 -1.49 22.49
CA VAL A 207 7.62 -2.86 23.00
C VAL A 207 6.57 -3.67 22.25
N VAL A 208 7.00 -4.79 21.67
CA VAL A 208 6.12 -5.78 21.03
C VAL A 208 5.97 -6.97 21.99
N PRO A 209 4.82 -7.13 22.65
CA PRO A 209 4.60 -8.20 23.63
C PRO A 209 4.86 -9.60 23.08
N ALA A 210 5.32 -10.51 23.93
CA ALA A 210 5.66 -11.90 23.58
C ALA A 210 4.46 -12.72 23.06
N ALA A 211 3.24 -12.35 23.46
CA ALA A 211 2.00 -12.94 23.00
C ALA A 211 1.28 -11.95 22.07
N GLN A 212 0.77 -12.44 20.95
CA GLN A 212 0.16 -11.65 19.89
C GLN A 212 -1.12 -12.30 19.37
N PRO A 213 -2.11 -11.52 18.92
CA PRO A 213 -3.31 -12.05 18.26
C PRO A 213 -2.96 -12.73 16.92
N ASP A 214 -1.94 -12.23 16.22
CA ASP A 214 -1.42 -12.81 14.97
C ASP A 214 0.12 -12.98 15.03
N PRO A 215 0.61 -14.13 15.52
CA PRO A 215 2.04 -14.41 15.61
C PRO A 215 2.77 -14.34 14.25
N GLY A 216 2.13 -14.75 13.16
CA GLY A 216 2.72 -14.71 11.81
C GLY A 216 2.92 -13.29 11.31
N ALA A 217 1.91 -12.43 11.48
CA ALA A 217 2.02 -11.01 11.13
C ALA A 217 3.03 -10.29 12.03
N ALA A 218 3.04 -10.55 13.35
CA ALA A 218 4.02 -9.97 14.27
C ALA A 218 5.46 -10.36 13.92
N LYS A 219 5.68 -11.65 13.58
CA LYS A 219 6.96 -12.14 13.06
C LYS A 219 7.37 -11.37 11.80
N LYS A 220 6.48 -11.27 10.83
CA LYS A 220 6.75 -10.56 9.57
C LYS A 220 7.08 -9.08 9.81
N MET A 221 6.37 -8.42 10.71
CA MET A 221 6.61 -7.00 11.05
C MET A 221 8.04 -6.79 11.57
N LEU A 222 8.49 -7.64 12.50
CA LEU A 222 9.86 -7.57 13.01
C LEU A 222 10.91 -7.93 11.95
N GLU A 223 10.65 -8.91 11.08
CA GLU A 223 11.53 -9.23 9.94
C GLU A 223 11.66 -8.05 8.97
N THR A 224 10.57 -7.34 8.72
CA THR A 224 10.55 -6.14 7.87
C THR A 224 11.34 -5.00 8.50
N LEU A 225 11.15 -4.73 9.79
CA LEU A 225 11.90 -3.69 10.52
C LEU A 225 13.40 -4.01 10.58
N ALA A 226 13.75 -5.26 10.91
CA ALA A 226 15.12 -5.73 10.96
C ALA A 226 15.82 -5.65 9.59
N PHE A 227 15.09 -5.91 8.50
CA PHE A 227 15.63 -5.78 7.16
C PHE A 227 15.95 -4.31 6.80
N GLY A 228 15.17 -3.35 7.31
CA GLY A 228 15.48 -1.92 7.24
C GLY A 228 16.39 -1.47 8.40
N ASP A 229 17.39 -2.30 8.75
CA ASP A 229 18.41 -2.08 9.78
C ASP A 229 17.94 -1.71 11.20
N THR A 230 16.65 -1.83 11.52
CA THR A 230 16.17 -1.56 12.88
C THR A 230 16.75 -2.58 13.86
N GLU A 231 17.44 -2.10 14.89
CA GLU A 231 17.96 -2.90 15.99
C GLU A 231 16.81 -3.32 16.91
N ILE A 232 16.66 -4.64 17.07
CA ILE A 232 15.61 -5.25 17.88
C ILE A 232 16.26 -6.13 18.94
N GLN A 233 15.81 -5.97 20.18
CA GLN A 233 16.27 -6.76 21.32
C GLN A 233 15.12 -7.57 21.90
N ARG A 234 15.42 -8.69 22.57
CA ARG A 234 14.47 -9.56 23.25
C ARG A 234 14.72 -9.55 24.76
N ALA A 235 13.67 -9.38 25.55
CA ALA A 235 13.73 -9.43 26.99
C ALA A 235 13.96 -10.86 27.50
N SER A 236 14.97 -11.05 28.32
CA SER A 236 15.30 -12.34 28.94
C SER A 236 14.45 -12.62 30.19
N GLU A 237 13.85 -11.59 30.77
CA GLU A 237 13.01 -11.64 31.97
C GLU A 237 11.81 -10.68 31.80
N ALA A 238 10.80 -10.83 32.66
CA ALA A 238 9.71 -9.88 32.70
C ALA A 238 10.19 -8.52 33.22
N PHE A 239 9.66 -7.43 32.68
CA PHE A 239 10.04 -6.06 33.05
C PHE A 239 8.81 -5.15 33.09
N THR A 240 8.98 -3.97 33.68
CA THR A 240 7.93 -2.95 33.75
C THR A 240 8.40 -1.69 33.04
N ALA A 241 7.53 -1.13 32.20
CA ALA A 241 7.75 0.14 31.52
C ALA A 241 6.42 0.91 31.44
N ASP A 242 6.44 2.22 31.70
CA ASP A 242 5.25 3.08 31.82
C ASP A 242 4.14 2.47 32.72
N GLY A 243 4.52 1.77 33.78
CA GLY A 243 3.58 1.10 34.71
C GLY A 243 2.91 -0.16 34.15
N LYS A 244 3.20 -0.59 32.92
CA LYS A 244 2.75 -1.85 32.32
C LYS A 244 3.82 -2.93 32.47
N GLN A 245 3.39 -4.14 32.85
CA GLN A 245 4.26 -5.31 32.91
C GLN A 245 4.31 -6.01 31.56
N TYR A 246 5.51 -6.39 31.13
CA TYR A 246 5.76 -7.15 29.91
C TYR A 246 6.45 -8.46 30.27
N ALA A 247 6.01 -9.56 29.65
CA ALA A 247 6.56 -10.88 29.90
C ALA A 247 7.97 -11.04 29.30
N ALA A 248 8.74 -11.99 29.85
CA ALA A 248 9.96 -12.47 29.22
C ALA A 248 9.65 -12.92 27.77
N GLY A 249 10.57 -12.66 26.86
CA GLY A 249 10.41 -12.94 25.45
C GLY A 249 9.79 -11.80 24.63
N SER A 250 9.30 -10.73 25.26
CA SER A 250 8.83 -9.52 24.55
C SER A 250 10.00 -8.85 23.82
N TYR A 251 9.73 -8.24 22.67
CA TYR A 251 10.75 -7.52 21.90
C TYR A 251 10.72 -6.04 22.22
N VAL A 252 11.90 -5.43 22.26
CA VAL A 252 12.12 -4.01 22.55
C VAL A 252 12.89 -3.39 21.39
N ILE A 253 12.36 -2.29 20.89
CA ILE A 253 12.95 -1.46 19.86
C ILE A 253 13.27 -0.12 20.51
N SER A 254 14.52 0.06 20.94
CA SER A 254 14.94 1.32 21.58
C SER A 254 14.99 2.44 20.56
N MET A 255 14.58 3.66 20.92
CA MET A 255 14.77 4.83 20.06
C MET A 255 16.18 5.41 20.12
N HIS A 256 17.06 4.88 20.97
CA HIS A 256 18.47 5.26 21.05
C HIS A 256 19.34 4.44 20.09
N GLN A 257 19.01 4.50 18.80
CA GLN A 257 19.72 3.79 17.73
C GLN A 257 19.75 4.64 16.46
N PRO A 258 20.70 4.42 15.53
CA PRO A 258 20.84 5.23 14.31
C PRO A 258 19.58 5.27 13.42
N PHE A 259 18.78 4.18 13.43
CA PHE A 259 17.60 4.00 12.60
C PHE A 259 16.28 4.32 13.33
N SER A 260 16.35 5.08 14.44
CA SER A 260 15.16 5.41 15.24
C SER A 260 14.10 6.19 14.48
N GLY A 261 14.49 7.05 13.53
CA GLY A 261 13.55 7.74 12.64
C GLY A 261 12.74 6.77 11.76
N TRP A 262 13.41 5.77 11.18
CA TRP A 262 12.76 4.71 10.39
C TRP A 262 11.78 3.90 11.24
N ALA A 263 12.25 3.38 12.37
CA ALA A 263 11.44 2.58 13.28
C ALA A 263 10.22 3.37 13.77
N LYS A 264 10.41 4.64 14.15
CA LYS A 264 9.33 5.51 14.61
C LYS A 264 8.29 5.76 13.52
N THR A 265 8.69 6.11 12.29
CA THR A 265 7.75 6.32 11.18
C THR A 265 6.87 5.09 10.93
N LEU A 266 7.41 3.89 11.05
CA LEU A 266 6.65 2.66 10.78
C LEU A 266 5.81 2.18 11.96
N LEU A 267 6.20 2.49 13.19
CA LEU A 267 5.53 2.02 14.41
C LEU A 267 4.50 3.02 14.95
N GLU A 268 4.67 4.31 14.68
CA GLU A 268 3.77 5.33 15.19
C GLU A 268 2.55 5.54 14.31
N LYS A 269 1.46 5.96 14.95
CA LYS A 269 0.28 6.46 14.24
C LYS A 269 0.66 7.72 13.47
N GLN A 270 0.43 7.70 12.16
CA GLN A 270 0.62 8.85 11.29
C GLN A 270 -0.47 9.91 11.53
N ASP A 271 -0.06 11.15 11.70
CA ASP A 271 -0.92 12.34 11.78
C ASP A 271 -0.51 13.31 10.66
N TYR A 272 -1.16 13.18 9.50
CA TYR A 272 -0.83 14.00 8.35
C TYR A 272 -1.54 15.36 8.45
N PRO A 273 -0.81 16.48 8.32
CA PRO A 273 -1.35 17.79 8.62
C PRO A 273 -2.49 18.21 7.68
N ASP A 274 -3.53 18.84 8.24
CA ASP A 274 -4.60 19.45 7.46
C ASP A 274 -4.15 20.79 6.84
N LEU A 275 -3.38 20.67 5.75
CA LEU A 275 -2.89 21.82 5.01
C LEU A 275 -4.01 22.48 4.21
N ARG A 276 -4.06 23.82 4.21
CA ARG A 276 -5.13 24.62 3.58
C ARG A 276 -4.54 25.65 2.64
N LEU A 277 -5.25 26.03 1.57
CA LEU A 277 -4.76 27.06 0.64
C LEU A 277 -4.61 28.44 1.31
N TYR A 278 -5.45 28.71 2.30
CA TYR A 278 -5.43 29.87 3.20
C TYR A 278 -6.19 29.49 4.49
N PRO A 279 -6.04 30.22 5.60
CA PRO A 279 -6.79 29.94 6.84
C PRO A 279 -8.31 29.85 6.59
N GLY A 280 -8.91 28.70 6.92
CA GLY A 280 -10.34 28.43 6.66
C GLY A 280 -10.70 28.07 5.21
N GLY A 281 -9.73 28.01 4.31
CA GLY A 281 -9.92 27.67 2.90
C GLY A 281 -10.08 26.18 2.60
N PRO A 282 -10.15 25.81 1.31
CA PRO A 282 -10.18 24.41 0.91
C PRO A 282 -8.86 23.69 1.27
N PRO A 283 -8.91 22.37 1.53
CA PRO A 283 -7.72 21.59 1.83
C PRO A 283 -6.79 21.49 0.63
N LYS A 284 -5.49 21.51 0.89
CA LYS A 284 -4.46 21.10 -0.06
C LYS A 284 -4.48 19.58 -0.11
N ARG A 285 -4.69 19.04 -1.30
CA ARG A 285 -4.73 17.59 -1.48
C ARG A 285 -3.35 17.00 -1.22
N PRO A 286 -3.23 15.95 -0.40
CA PRO A 286 -2.03 15.13 -0.35
C PRO A 286 -1.63 14.64 -1.74
N TYR A 287 -0.33 14.51 -1.97
CA TYR A 287 0.17 14.00 -3.25
C TYR A 287 0.00 12.47 -3.34
N ASP A 288 0.29 11.75 -2.25
CA ASP A 288 0.25 10.28 -2.20
C ASP A 288 -0.29 9.79 -0.83
N VAL A 289 -0.01 8.53 -0.47
CA VAL A 289 -0.41 7.87 0.77
C VAL A 289 0.03 8.65 2.00
N THR A 290 -0.89 8.77 2.95
CA THR A 290 -0.72 9.52 4.20
C THR A 290 -0.48 8.63 5.42
N ALA A 291 -0.65 7.30 5.28
CA ALA A 291 -0.53 6.35 6.38
C ALA A 291 0.29 5.09 6.03
N GLN A 292 1.17 4.69 6.95
CA GLN A 292 2.10 3.57 6.85
C GLN A 292 2.31 2.83 8.20
N THR A 293 1.36 2.99 9.14
CA THR A 293 1.44 2.45 10.50
C THR A 293 1.40 0.93 10.49
N LEU A 294 2.56 0.27 10.53
CA LEU A 294 2.69 -1.19 10.43
C LEU A 294 1.88 -1.94 11.49
N PRO A 295 1.89 -1.55 12.79
CA PRO A 295 1.09 -2.26 13.79
C PRO A 295 -0.39 -2.34 13.41
N MET A 296 -0.95 -1.28 12.82
CA MET A 296 -2.35 -1.24 12.39
C MET A 296 -2.58 -2.05 11.10
N LEU A 297 -1.72 -1.89 10.10
CA LEU A 297 -1.78 -2.65 8.84
C LEU A 297 -1.70 -4.17 9.05
N MET A 298 -0.94 -4.58 10.06
CA MET A 298 -0.61 -5.97 10.34
C MET A 298 -1.40 -6.56 11.52
N GLY A 299 -2.13 -5.73 12.28
CA GLY A 299 -2.91 -6.17 13.44
C GLY A 299 -2.02 -6.68 14.58
N VAL A 300 -0.90 -6.00 14.81
CA VAL A 300 0.12 -6.37 15.80
C VAL A 300 0.06 -5.41 16.98
N ASP A 301 0.05 -5.96 18.19
CA ASP A 301 0.09 -5.17 19.41
C ASP A 301 1.50 -4.61 19.62
N VAL A 302 1.58 -3.28 19.65
CA VAL A 302 2.83 -2.54 19.94
C VAL A 302 2.53 -1.43 20.93
N ALA A 303 3.31 -1.36 22.00
CA ALA A 303 3.24 -0.30 22.98
C ALA A 303 4.36 0.72 22.77
N SER A 304 4.01 2.00 22.68
CA SER A 304 4.97 3.09 22.80
C SER A 304 5.26 3.33 24.29
N VAL A 305 6.53 3.24 24.67
CA VAL A 305 7.02 3.51 26.04
C VAL A 305 7.71 4.86 26.04
N LYS A 306 7.20 5.79 26.84
CA LYS A 306 7.70 7.17 26.92
C LYS A 306 8.92 7.28 27.81
N ASP A 307 8.90 6.63 28.97
CA ASP A 307 9.94 6.82 29.99
C ASP A 307 11.02 5.73 29.91
N SER A 308 12.21 6.05 30.41
CA SER A 308 13.30 5.07 30.52
C SER A 308 12.93 3.94 31.49
N PHE A 309 13.35 2.72 31.18
CA PHE A 309 13.13 1.55 32.03
C PHE A 309 14.36 0.65 32.09
N ARG A 310 14.36 -0.29 33.04
CA ARG A 310 15.39 -1.34 33.16
C ARG A 310 14.83 -2.67 32.69
N ALA A 311 15.55 -3.34 31.79
CA ALA A 311 15.25 -4.69 31.34
C ALA A 311 16.53 -5.43 30.95
N SER A 312 16.57 -6.73 31.17
CA SER A 312 17.65 -7.60 30.66
C SER A 312 17.40 -7.95 29.19
N LEU A 313 18.07 -7.23 28.28
CA LEU A 313 17.85 -7.30 26.83
C LEU A 313 19.01 -7.99 26.11
N LYS A 314 18.70 -8.80 25.10
CA LYS A 314 19.69 -9.41 24.19
C LYS A 314 19.33 -9.11 22.73
N PRO A 315 20.29 -8.88 21.83
CA PRO A 315 19.99 -8.72 20.40
C PRO A 315 19.17 -9.91 19.85
N ALA A 316 18.20 -9.63 18.99
CA ALA A 316 17.31 -10.63 18.40
C ALA A 316 17.50 -10.72 16.89
N THR A 317 17.81 -11.92 16.39
CA THR A 317 17.95 -12.22 14.95
C THR A 317 16.91 -13.22 14.45
N ALA A 318 16.06 -13.71 15.33
CA ALA A 318 14.95 -14.60 15.02
C ALA A 318 13.74 -14.22 15.88
N TYR A 319 12.56 -14.23 15.25
CA TYR A 319 11.33 -13.74 15.85
C TYR A 319 10.28 -14.86 15.94
N SER A 320 9.76 -15.05 17.13
CA SER A 320 8.70 -16.00 17.47
C SER A 320 7.80 -15.38 18.53
N PHE A 321 6.51 -15.66 18.43
CA PHE A 321 5.47 -15.18 19.32
C PHE A 321 4.55 -16.32 19.72
N ASP A 322 4.02 -16.24 20.94
CA ASP A 322 2.91 -17.07 21.38
C ASP A 322 1.59 -16.42 20.94
N LEU A 323 0.52 -17.22 20.88
CA LEU A 323 -0.83 -16.67 20.76
C LEU A 323 -1.24 -16.00 22.07
N ASP A 324 -1.90 -14.86 21.99
CA ASP A 324 -2.50 -14.17 23.15
C ASP A 324 -3.77 -14.87 23.69
N HIS A 325 -4.24 -15.89 22.99
CA HIS A 325 -5.36 -16.75 23.35
C HIS A 325 -4.96 -18.24 23.25
N PRO A 326 -5.76 -19.16 23.83
CA PRO A 326 -5.44 -20.58 23.81
C PRO A 326 -5.24 -21.12 22.38
N LYS A 327 -4.07 -21.72 22.15
CA LYS A 327 -3.75 -22.39 20.88
C LYS A 327 -4.71 -23.58 20.65
N PRO A 328 -5.24 -23.78 19.43
CA PRO A 328 -6.04 -24.95 19.13
C PRO A 328 -5.20 -26.24 19.26
N SER A 329 -5.65 -27.16 20.11
CA SER A 329 -4.95 -28.43 20.34
C SER A 329 -4.97 -29.30 19.08
N GLY A 330 -3.78 -29.59 18.54
CA GLY A 330 -3.63 -30.35 17.29
C GLY A 330 -4.14 -29.61 16.04
N GLY A 331 -4.24 -28.27 16.10
CA GLY A 331 -4.70 -27.43 14.99
C GLY A 331 -3.85 -26.19 14.78
N PHE A 332 -4.31 -25.34 13.88
CA PHE A 332 -3.73 -24.06 13.51
C PHE A 332 -4.75 -22.94 13.74
N ALA A 333 -4.35 -21.86 14.40
CA ALA A 333 -5.27 -20.79 14.77
C ALA A 333 -5.67 -19.96 13.54
N ALA A 334 -6.96 -19.72 13.34
CA ALA A 334 -7.43 -18.90 12.24
C ALA A 334 -6.99 -17.43 12.35
N SER A 335 -6.67 -17.01 13.57
CA SER A 335 -6.14 -15.70 13.92
C SER A 335 -4.69 -15.47 13.47
N ASP A 336 -3.90 -16.53 13.29
CA ASP A 336 -2.56 -16.46 12.71
C ASP A 336 -2.63 -16.52 11.18
N VAL A 337 -2.22 -15.46 10.50
CA VAL A 337 -2.26 -15.39 9.03
C VAL A 337 -1.41 -16.49 8.39
N TYR A 338 -0.31 -16.92 9.02
CA TYR A 338 0.54 -17.98 8.48
C TYR A 338 -0.06 -19.39 8.59
N SER A 339 -1.15 -19.58 9.33
CA SER A 339 -1.95 -20.81 9.26
C SER A 339 -2.41 -21.11 7.84
N TRP A 340 -2.64 -20.09 7.01
CA TRP A 340 -2.99 -20.29 5.60
C TRP A 340 -1.86 -20.90 4.76
N LYS A 341 -0.59 -20.61 5.08
CA LYS A 341 0.55 -21.27 4.43
C LYS A 341 0.58 -22.75 4.78
N GLU A 342 0.25 -23.11 6.02
CA GLU A 342 0.16 -24.52 6.45
C GLU A 342 -1.04 -25.24 5.81
N VAL A 343 -2.21 -24.58 5.75
CA VAL A 343 -3.39 -25.11 5.05
C VAL A 343 -3.08 -25.40 3.57
N ALA A 344 -2.44 -24.47 2.87
CA ALA A 344 -2.03 -24.66 1.47
C ALA A 344 -1.07 -25.85 1.30
N LYS A 345 -0.08 -26.02 2.20
CA LYS A 345 0.82 -27.18 2.21
C LYS A 345 0.07 -28.49 2.42
N ILE A 346 -0.90 -28.53 3.34
CA ILE A 346 -1.69 -29.73 3.64
C ILE A 346 -2.51 -30.13 2.40
N TRP A 347 -3.21 -29.19 1.77
CA TRP A 347 -3.93 -29.46 0.52
C TRP A 347 -3.02 -29.93 -0.61
N LYS A 348 -1.84 -29.32 -0.78
CA LYS A 348 -0.85 -29.77 -1.78
C LYS A 348 -0.37 -31.20 -1.54
N SER A 349 -0.39 -31.67 -0.29
CA SER A 349 -0.08 -33.06 0.07
C SER A 349 -1.25 -34.05 -0.11
N GLY A 350 -2.41 -33.58 -0.58
CA GLY A 350 -3.61 -34.41 -0.79
C GLY A 350 -4.32 -34.80 0.50
N LYS A 351 -4.05 -34.11 1.62
CA LYS A 351 -4.66 -34.39 2.93
C LYS A 351 -5.88 -33.49 3.18
N PRO A 352 -6.89 -33.97 3.91
CA PRO A 352 -8.07 -33.17 4.25
C PRO A 352 -7.72 -32.08 5.26
N VAL A 353 -8.43 -30.95 5.15
CA VAL A 353 -8.40 -29.86 6.12
C VAL A 353 -9.81 -29.68 6.65
N TYR A 354 -9.94 -29.58 7.96
CA TYR A 354 -11.20 -29.34 8.67
C TYR A 354 -11.15 -27.96 9.32
N ARG A 355 -12.29 -27.27 9.33
CA ARG A 355 -12.45 -25.94 9.89
C ARG A 355 -13.50 -25.95 11.00
N ASP A 356 -13.17 -25.45 12.17
CA ASP A 356 -14.15 -25.30 13.25
C ASP A 356 -15.20 -24.24 12.89
N THR A 357 -16.48 -24.54 13.08
CA THR A 357 -17.58 -23.65 12.66
C THR A 357 -17.81 -22.46 13.61
N SER A 358 -17.18 -22.45 14.78
CA SER A 358 -17.30 -21.37 15.76
C SER A 358 -16.08 -20.44 15.75
N THR A 359 -14.87 -21.01 15.76
CA THR A 359 -13.62 -20.21 15.81
C THR A 359 -13.02 -19.98 14.43
N GLY A 360 -13.31 -20.88 13.48
CA GLY A 360 -12.68 -20.89 12.17
C GLY A 360 -11.32 -21.58 12.12
N ASP A 361 -10.82 -22.11 13.25
CA ASP A 361 -9.50 -22.76 13.34
C ASP A 361 -9.40 -24.00 12.45
N PHE A 362 -8.19 -24.29 12.01
CA PHE A 362 -7.90 -25.38 11.06
C PHE A 362 -7.36 -26.62 11.77
N TYR A 363 -7.74 -27.80 11.27
CA TYR A 363 -7.35 -29.10 11.81
C TYR A 363 -7.14 -30.10 10.67
N THR A 364 -6.38 -31.17 10.94
CA THR A 364 -6.21 -32.30 10.02
C THR A 364 -7.04 -33.52 10.41
N SER A 365 -7.91 -33.38 11.42
CA SER A 365 -8.76 -34.45 11.93
C SER A 365 -10.22 -34.00 12.08
N PRO A 366 -11.20 -34.88 11.76
CA PRO A 366 -12.61 -34.57 11.87
C PRO A 366 -13.05 -34.48 13.34
N ALA A 367 -14.06 -33.67 13.61
CA ALA A 367 -14.81 -33.63 14.87
C ALA A 367 -16.21 -33.06 14.61
N ALA A 368 -17.15 -33.23 15.55
CA ALA A 368 -18.53 -32.77 15.38
C ALA A 368 -18.67 -31.25 15.14
N SER A 369 -17.78 -30.43 15.71
CA SER A 369 -17.75 -28.97 15.53
C SER A 369 -17.05 -28.52 14.24
N ARG A 370 -16.52 -29.45 13.44
CA ARG A 370 -15.63 -29.15 12.32
C ARG A 370 -16.23 -29.59 10.99
N ARG A 371 -16.12 -28.73 9.99
CA ARG A 371 -16.52 -28.99 8.61
C ARG A 371 -15.29 -29.17 7.74
N GLU A 372 -15.27 -30.19 6.88
CA GLU A 372 -14.20 -30.35 5.91
C GLU A 372 -14.23 -29.21 4.88
N ILE A 373 -13.07 -28.60 4.65
CA ILE A 373 -12.84 -27.59 3.63
C ILE A 373 -11.90 -28.16 2.55
N GLN A 374 -12.33 -28.05 1.30
CA GLN A 374 -11.58 -28.50 0.13
C GLN A 374 -10.76 -27.34 -0.39
N ALA A 375 -9.62 -27.64 -1.00
CA ALA A 375 -8.87 -26.65 -1.76
C ALA A 375 -9.77 -26.05 -2.86
N PRO A 376 -10.04 -24.74 -2.84
CA PRO A 376 -10.91 -24.12 -3.83
C PRO A 376 -10.20 -24.03 -5.18
N ARG A 377 -10.93 -24.26 -6.28
CA ARG A 377 -10.45 -23.98 -7.63
C ARG A 377 -10.62 -22.48 -7.89
N ILE A 378 -9.54 -21.72 -7.75
CA ILE A 378 -9.57 -20.25 -7.81
C ILE A 378 -9.21 -19.78 -9.22
N ALA A 379 -9.96 -18.80 -9.72
CA ALA A 379 -9.60 -18.03 -10.90
C ALA A 379 -9.37 -16.55 -10.58
N MET A 380 -8.48 -15.92 -11.34
CA MET A 380 -8.17 -14.50 -11.30
C MET A 380 -8.54 -13.85 -12.62
N TYR A 381 -9.37 -12.81 -12.61
CA TYR A 381 -9.65 -12.08 -13.84
C TYR A 381 -8.46 -11.20 -14.24
N GLN A 382 -8.00 -11.40 -15.48
CA GLN A 382 -6.93 -10.62 -16.08
C GLN A 382 -7.46 -9.98 -17.37
N SER A 383 -7.87 -8.71 -17.28
CA SER A 383 -8.27 -7.94 -18.45
C SER A 383 -7.07 -7.59 -19.33
N TYR A 384 -7.32 -7.17 -20.57
CA TYR A 384 -6.27 -6.64 -21.45
C TYR A 384 -5.84 -5.20 -21.11
N ASN A 385 -6.60 -4.52 -20.25
CA ASN A 385 -6.14 -3.32 -19.59
C ASN A 385 -5.27 -3.71 -18.39
N PRO A 386 -4.02 -3.20 -18.28
CA PRO A 386 -3.15 -3.56 -17.16
C PRO A 386 -3.76 -3.10 -15.83
N SER A 387 -3.75 -3.99 -14.83
CA SER A 387 -4.09 -3.68 -13.44
C SER A 387 -2.91 -4.06 -12.56
N MET A 388 -2.37 -3.09 -11.82
CA MET A 388 -1.29 -3.34 -10.86
C MET A 388 -1.78 -4.24 -9.71
N ASP A 389 -3.04 -4.05 -9.28
CA ASP A 389 -3.63 -4.83 -8.19
C ASP A 389 -3.77 -6.31 -8.53
N GLU A 390 -4.04 -6.65 -9.79
CA GLU A 390 -4.04 -8.04 -10.28
C GLU A 390 -2.69 -8.73 -10.01
N GLY A 391 -1.59 -8.04 -10.34
CA GLY A 391 -0.24 -8.52 -10.11
C GLY A 391 0.10 -8.71 -8.63
N TRP A 392 -0.23 -7.73 -7.80
CA TRP A 392 -0.07 -7.83 -6.34
C TRP A 392 -0.90 -8.96 -5.72
N THR A 393 -2.10 -9.20 -6.25
CA THR A 393 -2.95 -10.30 -5.78
C THR A 393 -2.37 -11.66 -6.15
N ARG A 394 -1.85 -11.81 -7.38
CA ARG A 394 -1.13 -13.04 -7.78
C ARG A 394 0.08 -13.28 -6.89
N TRP A 395 0.92 -12.25 -6.68
CA TRP A 395 2.09 -12.35 -5.81
C TRP A 395 1.72 -12.83 -4.41
N LEU A 396 0.67 -12.27 -3.81
CA LEU A 396 0.22 -12.68 -2.48
C LEU A 396 -0.23 -14.15 -2.45
N LEU A 397 -1.04 -14.57 -3.42
CA LEU A 397 -1.51 -15.95 -3.49
C LEU A 397 -0.33 -16.93 -3.66
N ASP A 398 0.64 -16.59 -4.50
CA ASP A 398 1.84 -17.41 -4.69
C ASP A 398 2.74 -17.45 -3.44
N ASP A 399 2.91 -16.33 -2.72
CA ASP A 399 3.65 -16.28 -1.44
C ASP A 399 3.00 -17.16 -0.36
N PHE A 400 1.68 -17.31 -0.40
CA PHE A 400 0.91 -18.18 0.49
C PHE A 400 0.73 -19.60 -0.05
N GLY A 401 1.23 -19.91 -1.25
CA GLY A 401 1.13 -21.23 -1.88
C GLY A 401 -0.28 -21.60 -2.35
N ILE A 402 -1.14 -20.61 -2.60
CA ILE A 402 -2.52 -20.77 -3.04
C ILE A 402 -2.56 -20.68 -4.58
N ALA A 403 -2.84 -21.81 -5.23
CA ALA A 403 -2.90 -21.87 -6.68
C ALA A 403 -4.15 -21.17 -7.24
N GLN A 404 -3.97 -20.56 -8.41
CA GLN A 404 -4.93 -19.74 -9.14
C GLN A 404 -4.82 -20.01 -10.65
N THR A 405 -5.82 -19.59 -11.42
CA THR A 405 -5.79 -19.64 -12.88
C THR A 405 -6.25 -18.31 -13.45
N SER A 406 -5.46 -17.70 -14.32
CA SER A 406 -5.88 -16.47 -15.01
C SER A 406 -7.05 -16.75 -15.95
N LEU A 407 -8.01 -15.84 -15.98
CA LEU A 407 -9.11 -15.81 -16.94
C LEU A 407 -9.07 -14.50 -17.71
N HIS A 408 -9.05 -14.61 -19.04
CA HIS A 408 -9.25 -13.47 -19.92
C HIS A 408 -10.72 -13.32 -20.30
N ASN A 409 -11.03 -12.24 -21.02
CA ASN A 409 -12.40 -11.93 -21.45
C ASN A 409 -13.08 -13.11 -22.15
N ALA A 410 -12.38 -13.76 -23.09
CA ALA A 410 -12.91 -14.88 -23.86
C ALA A 410 -13.23 -16.10 -22.99
N ASP A 411 -12.42 -16.38 -21.96
CA ASP A 411 -12.65 -17.51 -21.05
C ASP A 411 -13.94 -17.33 -20.24
N ILE A 412 -14.19 -16.11 -19.76
CA ILE A 412 -15.40 -15.77 -19.01
C ILE A 412 -16.61 -15.79 -19.94
N GLN A 413 -16.49 -15.18 -21.11
CA GLN A 413 -17.55 -15.15 -22.13
C GLN A 413 -17.90 -16.52 -22.69
N ALA A 414 -17.02 -17.51 -22.60
CA ALA A 414 -17.31 -18.90 -22.97
C ALA A 414 -18.28 -19.59 -21.99
N GLY A 415 -18.40 -19.09 -20.75
CA GLY A 415 -19.30 -19.62 -19.73
C GLY A 415 -18.82 -20.94 -19.11
N ASN A 416 -19.76 -21.69 -18.52
CA ASN A 416 -19.49 -22.95 -17.81
C ASN A 416 -18.42 -22.82 -16.71
N LEU A 417 -18.41 -21.69 -16.01
CA LEU A 417 -17.36 -21.34 -15.05
C LEU A 417 -17.40 -22.22 -13.80
N LYS A 418 -18.60 -22.57 -13.28
CA LYS A 418 -18.74 -23.35 -12.03
C LYS A 418 -18.20 -24.78 -12.16
N ALA A 419 -18.22 -25.33 -13.37
CA ALA A 419 -17.62 -26.62 -13.67
C ALA A 419 -16.10 -26.61 -13.49
N ARG A 420 -15.45 -25.44 -13.57
CA ARG A 420 -13.99 -25.26 -13.50
C ARG A 420 -13.53 -24.61 -12.21
N PHE A 421 -14.32 -23.72 -11.65
CA PHE A 421 -13.94 -22.85 -10.53
C PHE A 421 -14.97 -22.85 -9.40
N ASP A 422 -14.49 -22.50 -8.22
CA ASP A 422 -15.28 -22.31 -7.00
C ASP A 422 -15.29 -20.85 -6.55
N ALA A 423 -14.19 -20.14 -6.79
CA ALA A 423 -14.09 -18.70 -6.57
C ALA A 423 -13.46 -17.99 -7.78
N ILE A 424 -13.94 -16.79 -8.12
CA ILE A 424 -13.35 -15.91 -9.12
C ILE A 424 -13.08 -14.55 -8.47
N ILE A 425 -11.84 -14.09 -8.56
CA ILE A 425 -11.38 -12.81 -8.04
C ILE A 425 -11.36 -11.80 -9.18
N ILE A 426 -11.94 -10.63 -8.94
CA ILE A 426 -11.92 -9.46 -9.82
C ILE A 426 -11.12 -8.36 -9.09
N PRO A 427 -9.83 -8.19 -9.45
CA PRO A 427 -8.95 -7.19 -8.83
C PRO A 427 -9.44 -5.76 -8.99
N ASP A 428 -8.86 -4.84 -8.21
CA ASP A 428 -9.18 -3.42 -8.30
C ASP A 428 -8.95 -2.90 -9.70
N GLN A 429 -10.04 -2.48 -10.32
CA GLN A 429 -10.07 -1.95 -11.67
C GLN A 429 -11.37 -1.17 -11.87
N GLN A 430 -11.31 -0.08 -12.64
CA GLN A 430 -12.49 0.72 -12.93
C GLN A 430 -13.50 -0.10 -13.73
N ARG A 431 -14.79 0.06 -13.40
CA ARG A 431 -15.91 -0.63 -14.10
C ARG A 431 -15.79 -0.56 -15.63
N ALA A 432 -15.49 0.61 -16.18
CA ALA A 432 -15.40 0.80 -17.63
C ALA A 432 -14.29 -0.04 -18.29
N GLN A 433 -13.17 -0.28 -17.59
CA GLN A 433 -12.09 -1.12 -18.08
C GLN A 433 -12.50 -2.60 -18.08
N ILE A 434 -13.23 -3.05 -17.06
CA ILE A 434 -13.76 -4.41 -16.97
C ILE A 434 -14.84 -4.64 -18.05
N ALA A 435 -15.80 -3.71 -18.15
CA ALA A 435 -16.96 -3.86 -19.03
C ALA A 435 -16.60 -3.70 -20.51
N SER A 436 -15.80 -2.68 -20.84
CA SER A 436 -15.57 -2.25 -22.24
C SER A 436 -14.14 -2.45 -22.73
N GLY A 437 -13.15 -2.52 -21.82
CA GLY A 437 -11.74 -2.70 -22.15
C GLY A 437 -11.17 -1.64 -23.09
N HIS A 438 -10.16 -2.02 -23.89
CA HIS A 438 -9.60 -1.16 -24.92
C HIS A 438 -10.57 -0.92 -26.07
N ARG A 439 -10.58 0.31 -26.59
CA ARG A 439 -11.39 0.69 -27.76
C ARG A 439 -10.84 0.04 -29.02
N ALA A 440 -11.72 -0.30 -29.95
CA ALA A 440 -11.34 -0.79 -31.27
C ALA A 440 -10.38 0.20 -31.96
N GLY A 441 -9.31 -0.31 -32.57
CA GLY A 441 -8.28 0.49 -33.23
C GLY A 441 -7.21 1.09 -32.30
N THR A 442 -7.31 0.92 -30.97
CA THR A 442 -6.26 1.37 -30.04
C THR A 442 -5.22 0.29 -29.72
N MET A 443 -5.55 -0.98 -29.93
CA MET A 443 -4.72 -2.16 -29.69
C MET A 443 -5.02 -3.21 -30.79
N PRO A 444 -4.16 -4.24 -30.97
CA PRO A 444 -4.47 -5.40 -31.80
C PRO A 444 -5.84 -6.02 -31.45
N PRO A 445 -6.60 -6.58 -32.42
CA PRO A 445 -7.97 -7.05 -32.23
C PRO A 445 -8.19 -8.05 -31.08
N GLU A 446 -7.19 -8.85 -30.75
CA GLU A 446 -7.20 -9.80 -29.65
C GLU A 446 -7.17 -9.15 -28.26
N TYR A 447 -6.76 -7.89 -28.16
CA TYR A 447 -6.61 -7.13 -26.92
C TYR A 447 -7.66 -6.01 -26.75
N VAL A 448 -8.65 -5.94 -27.65
CA VAL A 448 -9.76 -4.96 -27.56
C VAL A 448 -11.02 -5.57 -26.93
N GLY A 449 -11.85 -4.71 -26.36
CA GLY A 449 -13.09 -5.12 -25.70
C GLY A 449 -12.89 -5.57 -24.24
N GLY A 450 -14.00 -5.60 -23.51
CA GLY A 450 -14.08 -6.08 -22.13
C GLY A 450 -14.99 -7.30 -22.02
N LEU A 451 -15.54 -7.53 -20.82
CA LEU A 451 -16.47 -8.62 -20.56
C LEU A 451 -17.79 -8.46 -21.33
N GLY A 452 -18.27 -7.22 -21.50
CA GLY A 452 -19.58 -6.92 -22.08
C GLY A 452 -20.74 -7.64 -21.38
N GLU A 453 -21.91 -7.62 -22.02
CA GLU A 453 -23.13 -8.26 -21.49
C GLU A 453 -22.97 -9.78 -21.35
N LYS A 454 -22.27 -10.43 -22.29
CA LYS A 454 -22.05 -11.88 -22.27
C LYS A 454 -21.20 -12.30 -21.08
N GLY A 455 -20.13 -11.57 -20.77
CA GLY A 455 -19.30 -11.83 -19.60
C GLY A 455 -20.04 -11.53 -18.29
N ALA A 456 -20.82 -10.46 -18.24
CA ALA A 456 -21.67 -10.14 -17.09
C ALA A 456 -22.67 -11.27 -16.79
N ALA A 457 -23.37 -11.76 -17.83
CA ALA A 457 -24.31 -12.88 -17.70
C ALA A 457 -23.61 -14.17 -17.23
N ALA A 458 -22.42 -14.46 -17.75
CA ALA A 458 -21.66 -15.65 -17.35
C ALA A 458 -21.19 -15.60 -15.88
N LEU A 459 -20.73 -14.43 -15.41
CA LEU A 459 -20.35 -14.24 -14.00
C LEU A 459 -21.58 -14.31 -13.08
N LYS A 460 -22.70 -13.72 -13.49
CA LYS A 460 -23.94 -13.81 -12.72
C LYS A 460 -24.40 -15.26 -12.59
N GLN A 461 -24.41 -16.01 -13.69
CA GLN A 461 -24.75 -17.44 -13.68
C GLN A 461 -23.80 -18.25 -12.78
N PHE A 462 -22.50 -17.95 -12.82
CA PHE A 462 -21.52 -18.60 -11.94
C PHE A 462 -21.86 -18.43 -10.45
N ALA A 463 -22.24 -17.22 -10.04
CA ALA A 463 -22.66 -16.96 -8.66
C ALA A 463 -23.98 -17.70 -8.35
N GLU A 464 -24.98 -17.61 -9.24
CA GLU A 464 -26.27 -18.31 -9.08
C GLU A 464 -26.10 -19.83 -8.91
N ASP A 465 -25.12 -20.42 -9.60
CA ASP A 465 -24.79 -21.85 -9.56
C ASP A 465 -23.99 -22.29 -8.31
N GLY A 466 -23.70 -21.38 -7.39
CA GLY A 466 -22.96 -21.70 -6.15
C GLY A 466 -21.50 -21.26 -6.15
N GLY A 467 -21.09 -20.42 -7.09
CA GLY A 467 -19.75 -19.83 -7.12
C GLY A 467 -19.64 -18.59 -6.23
N THR A 468 -18.41 -18.26 -5.84
CA THR A 468 -18.10 -17.06 -5.05
C THR A 468 -17.36 -16.05 -5.93
N LEU A 469 -17.97 -14.89 -6.20
CA LEU A 469 -17.30 -13.76 -6.86
C LEU A 469 -16.74 -12.82 -5.80
N ILE A 470 -15.49 -12.40 -5.97
CA ILE A 470 -14.79 -11.52 -5.02
C ILE A 470 -14.34 -10.27 -5.77
N PHE A 471 -14.85 -9.11 -5.37
CA PHE A 471 -14.56 -7.82 -6.00
C PHE A 471 -13.73 -6.96 -5.07
N PHE A 472 -12.63 -6.42 -5.57
CA PHE A 472 -11.79 -5.49 -4.82
C PHE A 472 -12.06 -4.06 -5.21
N ASN A 473 -12.24 -3.23 -4.20
CA ASN A 473 -12.29 -1.78 -4.29
C ASN A 473 -13.22 -1.31 -5.43
N HIS A 474 -12.70 -0.64 -6.48
CA HIS A 474 -13.51 -0.09 -7.57
C HIS A 474 -14.16 -1.16 -8.45
N ALA A 475 -13.65 -2.40 -8.47
CA ALA A 475 -14.31 -3.47 -9.21
C ALA A 475 -15.70 -3.81 -8.66
N SER A 476 -15.98 -3.44 -7.40
CA SER A 476 -17.31 -3.58 -6.80
C SER A 476 -18.37 -2.74 -7.51
N ASP A 477 -18.00 -1.68 -8.24
CA ASP A 477 -18.94 -0.92 -9.07
C ASP A 477 -19.45 -1.77 -10.25
N TYR A 478 -18.65 -2.71 -10.77
CA TYR A 478 -19.12 -3.68 -11.77
C TYR A 478 -20.16 -4.64 -11.18
N ALA A 479 -19.98 -5.09 -9.94
CA ALA A 479 -20.97 -5.93 -9.27
C ALA A 479 -22.33 -5.21 -9.07
N THR A 480 -22.29 -3.94 -8.66
CA THR A 480 -23.51 -3.15 -8.41
C THR A 480 -24.20 -2.69 -9.69
N GLN A 481 -23.45 -2.32 -10.72
CA GLN A 481 -24.02 -1.74 -11.95
C GLN A 481 -24.30 -2.76 -13.06
N ASP A 482 -23.53 -3.86 -13.15
CA ASP A 482 -23.65 -4.85 -14.24
C ASP A 482 -24.19 -6.20 -13.77
N LEU A 483 -23.98 -6.58 -12.50
CA LEU A 483 -24.41 -7.89 -11.98
C LEU A 483 -25.65 -7.83 -11.09
N GLY A 484 -26.17 -6.64 -10.81
CA GLY A 484 -27.44 -6.43 -10.12
C GLY A 484 -27.35 -6.49 -8.59
N VAL A 485 -26.16 -6.33 -8.00
CA VAL A 485 -26.01 -6.21 -6.54
C VAL A 485 -26.67 -4.92 -6.05
N LYS A 486 -27.61 -5.04 -5.11
CA LYS A 486 -28.36 -3.93 -4.53
C LYS A 486 -27.59 -3.27 -3.39
N ALA A 487 -26.50 -2.58 -3.71
CA ALA A 487 -25.74 -1.76 -2.77
C ALA A 487 -25.47 -0.39 -3.39
N LYS A 488 -25.85 0.68 -2.70
CA LYS A 488 -25.66 2.05 -3.20
C LYS A 488 -24.33 2.59 -2.71
N ASN A 489 -23.39 2.84 -3.61
CA ASN A 489 -22.16 3.55 -3.29
C ASN A 489 -22.49 5.02 -2.94
N VAL A 490 -22.25 5.43 -1.70
CA VAL A 490 -22.60 6.77 -1.19
C VAL A 490 -21.64 7.85 -1.65
N LEU A 491 -20.49 7.47 -2.21
CA LEU A 491 -19.46 8.38 -2.71
C LEU A 491 -19.64 8.72 -4.19
N THR A 492 -20.55 8.03 -4.89
CA THR A 492 -20.86 8.33 -6.30
C THR A 492 -21.31 9.78 -6.45
N GLY A 493 -20.56 10.56 -7.24
CA GLY A 493 -20.84 11.97 -7.51
C GLY A 493 -20.39 12.93 -6.41
N VAL A 494 -19.79 12.46 -5.31
CA VAL A 494 -19.18 13.32 -4.30
C VAL A 494 -17.86 13.86 -4.86
N PRO A 495 -17.68 15.18 -5.00
CA PRO A 495 -16.49 15.72 -5.62
C PRO A 495 -15.28 15.60 -4.68
N PRO A 496 -14.04 15.49 -5.21
CA PRO A 496 -12.83 15.31 -4.38
C PRO A 496 -12.48 16.49 -3.45
N ARG A 497 -13.23 17.60 -3.52
CA ARG A 497 -13.13 18.72 -2.56
C ARG A 497 -13.96 18.52 -1.30
N ASP A 498 -14.90 17.57 -1.33
CA ASP A 498 -15.83 17.26 -0.23
C ASP A 498 -15.47 15.92 0.44
N PHE A 499 -14.93 14.96 -0.34
CA PHE A 499 -14.42 13.69 0.16
C PHE A 499 -13.07 13.35 -0.50
N TYR A 500 -12.07 12.99 0.29
CA TYR A 500 -10.79 12.51 -0.23
C TYR A 500 -10.08 11.64 0.80
N SER A 501 -9.65 10.45 0.37
CA SER A 501 -8.81 9.52 1.14
C SER A 501 -7.70 9.05 0.21
N PRO A 502 -6.45 9.51 0.38
CA PRO A 502 -5.34 9.26 -0.55
C PRO A 502 -4.55 7.98 -0.24
N GLY A 503 -5.00 7.16 0.72
CA GLY A 503 -4.18 6.17 1.40
C GLY A 503 -4.19 6.47 2.89
N SER A 504 -5.25 6.02 3.56
CA SER A 504 -5.52 6.26 4.98
C SER A 504 -5.87 4.93 5.65
N LEU A 505 -5.57 4.78 6.94
CA LEU A 505 -6.08 3.65 7.72
C LEU A 505 -7.38 4.06 8.42
N LEU A 506 -8.44 3.32 8.17
CA LEU A 506 -9.79 3.62 8.65
C LEU A 506 -10.28 2.51 9.59
N ASN A 507 -10.81 2.90 10.75
CA ASN A 507 -11.41 1.98 11.71
C ASN A 507 -12.71 1.38 11.15
N VAL A 508 -12.90 0.08 11.37
CA VAL A 508 -14.19 -0.59 11.13
C VAL A 508 -14.49 -1.61 12.23
N THR A 509 -15.77 -1.88 12.42
CA THR A 509 -16.26 -3.00 13.23
C THR A 509 -16.69 -4.15 12.33
N LEU A 510 -16.27 -5.36 12.65
CA LEU A 510 -16.63 -6.60 11.96
C LEU A 510 -17.78 -7.34 12.65
N ASP A 511 -18.66 -7.96 11.87
CA ASP A 511 -19.53 -9.03 12.36
C ASP A 511 -18.74 -10.34 12.44
N THR A 512 -18.22 -10.65 13.63
CA THR A 512 -17.40 -11.85 13.90
C THR A 512 -18.17 -13.16 13.80
N ARG A 513 -19.50 -13.12 13.65
CA ARG A 513 -20.32 -14.31 13.35
C ARG A 513 -20.24 -14.69 11.87
N SER A 514 -19.83 -13.78 11.00
CA SER A 514 -19.62 -14.05 9.58
C SER A 514 -18.41 -14.96 9.39
N PRO A 515 -18.49 -16.02 8.55
CA PRO A 515 -17.33 -16.81 8.16
C PRO A 515 -16.20 -16.01 7.49
N LEU A 516 -16.51 -14.82 6.95
CA LEU A 516 -15.49 -13.90 6.44
C LEU A 516 -14.60 -13.32 7.54
N ALA A 517 -15.11 -13.21 8.77
CA ALA A 517 -14.42 -12.63 9.91
C ALA A 517 -13.82 -13.69 10.87
N TYR A 518 -13.79 -14.97 10.48
CA TYR A 518 -13.11 -16.00 11.28
C TYR A 518 -11.64 -15.64 11.53
N GLY A 519 -11.20 -15.76 12.79
CA GLY A 519 -9.87 -15.39 13.24
C GLY A 519 -9.62 -13.87 13.36
N MET A 520 -10.62 -13.04 13.10
CA MET A 520 -10.48 -11.58 13.18
C MET A 520 -10.99 -11.04 14.52
N PRO A 521 -10.33 -10.01 15.10
CA PRO A 521 -10.94 -9.24 16.17
C PRO A 521 -12.15 -8.45 15.65
N SER A 522 -13.04 -8.02 16.54
CA SER A 522 -14.23 -7.24 16.15
C SER A 522 -13.92 -5.84 15.67
N GLN A 523 -12.73 -5.31 15.95
CA GLN A 523 -12.26 -4.00 15.48
C GLN A 523 -10.94 -4.15 14.75
N ILE A 524 -10.86 -3.59 13.55
CA ILE A 524 -9.66 -3.62 12.71
C ILE A 524 -9.49 -2.28 11.99
N THR A 525 -8.36 -2.13 11.29
CA THR A 525 -8.16 -1.02 10.35
C THR A 525 -8.13 -1.50 8.91
N LEU A 526 -8.80 -0.76 8.03
CA LEU A 526 -8.77 -0.98 6.59
C LEU A 526 -7.93 0.09 5.92
N TRP A 527 -7.16 -0.30 4.92
CA TRP A 527 -6.48 0.64 4.05
C TRP A 527 -7.45 1.18 3.00
N SER A 528 -7.57 2.50 2.87
CA SER A 528 -8.52 3.16 1.98
C SER A 528 -7.83 4.16 1.05
N GLU A 529 -8.17 4.12 -0.24
CA GLU A 529 -7.78 5.10 -1.26
C GLU A 529 -8.97 5.34 -2.18
N GLN A 530 -9.74 6.39 -1.84
CA GLN A 530 -11.00 6.74 -2.49
C GLN A 530 -11.97 5.55 -2.61
N SER A 531 -11.89 4.62 -1.66
CA SER A 531 -12.54 3.34 -1.78
C SER A 531 -14.07 3.43 -1.71
N PRO A 532 -14.82 2.63 -2.49
CA PRO A 532 -16.27 2.57 -2.42
C PRO A 532 -16.81 2.30 -1.01
N THR A 533 -17.95 2.90 -0.69
CA THR A 533 -18.61 2.76 0.61
C THR A 533 -20.12 2.68 0.40
N TRP A 534 -20.80 1.75 1.09
CA TRP A 534 -22.18 1.40 0.74
C TRP A 534 -23.20 1.62 1.84
N GLU A 535 -24.38 2.07 1.43
CA GLU A 535 -25.63 1.74 2.12
C GLU A 535 -26.10 0.36 1.62
N ALA A 536 -26.24 -0.58 2.55
CA ALA A 536 -26.62 -1.97 2.28
C ALA A 536 -27.45 -2.56 3.43
N PRO A 537 -28.23 -3.62 3.18
CA PRO A 537 -28.94 -4.37 4.22
C PRO A 537 -28.00 -4.88 5.32
N ALA A 538 -28.46 -4.85 6.58
CA ALA A 538 -27.63 -5.19 7.73
C ALA A 538 -27.19 -6.67 7.75
N ASP A 539 -27.98 -7.56 7.17
CA ASP A 539 -27.68 -8.98 6.99
C ASP A 539 -26.61 -9.26 5.91
N GLN A 540 -26.28 -8.26 5.10
CA GLN A 540 -25.20 -8.33 4.10
C GLN A 540 -23.93 -7.60 4.55
N THR A 541 -24.01 -6.75 5.57
CA THR A 541 -22.86 -6.00 6.09
C THR A 541 -21.96 -6.88 6.95
N VAL A 542 -20.70 -7.05 6.54
CA VAL A 542 -19.68 -7.74 7.36
C VAL A 542 -18.75 -6.75 8.06
N ALA A 543 -18.40 -5.64 7.41
CA ALA A 543 -17.61 -4.56 8.02
C ALA A 543 -18.36 -3.24 7.92
N ARG A 544 -18.41 -2.48 9.02
CA ARG A 544 -19.08 -1.18 9.12
C ARG A 544 -18.14 -0.13 9.70
N TYR A 545 -18.12 1.05 9.09
CA TYR A 545 -17.45 2.21 9.67
C TYR A 545 -18.15 2.67 10.96
N PRO A 546 -17.41 3.09 11.99
CA PRO A 546 -18.01 3.60 13.22
C PRO A 546 -18.82 4.89 12.99
N SER A 547 -19.54 5.34 14.02
CA SER A 547 -20.32 6.58 14.00
C SER A 547 -19.45 7.84 13.94
N ASP A 548 -18.21 7.74 14.41
CA ASP A 548 -17.23 8.78 14.63
C ASP A 548 -15.83 8.15 14.70
N HIS A 549 -14.79 8.97 14.58
CA HIS A 549 -13.39 8.55 14.63
C HIS A 549 -13.06 7.45 13.61
N VAL A 550 -13.57 7.61 12.40
CA VAL A 550 -13.29 6.68 11.28
C VAL A 550 -11.81 6.71 10.93
N LEU A 551 -11.15 7.87 10.94
CA LEU A 551 -9.71 7.97 10.68
C LEU A 551 -8.88 7.37 11.83
N ALA A 552 -8.23 6.23 11.57
CA ALA A 552 -7.29 5.61 12.49
C ALA A 552 -5.89 6.22 12.37
N SER A 553 -5.42 6.45 11.14
CA SER A 553 -4.08 6.97 10.84
C SER A 553 -4.03 7.63 9.44
N GLY A 554 -3.25 8.71 9.31
CA GLY A 554 -3.08 9.47 8.07
C GLY A 554 -3.99 10.69 8.02
N TRP A 555 -4.65 10.90 6.88
CA TRP A 555 -5.58 12.02 6.69
C TRP A 555 -6.85 11.58 5.96
N LEU A 556 -7.99 12.19 6.30
CA LEU A 556 -9.29 11.92 5.69
C LEU A 556 -10.11 13.20 5.60
N LEU A 557 -10.59 13.52 4.40
CA LEU A 557 -11.58 14.55 4.18
C LEU A 557 -12.95 13.92 3.97
N GLY A 558 -13.96 14.47 4.64
CA GLY A 558 -15.35 14.07 4.44
C GLY A 558 -15.75 12.82 5.23
N GLU A 559 -15.21 12.62 6.44
CA GLU A 559 -15.54 11.47 7.31
C GLU A 559 -17.05 11.17 7.41
N LYS A 560 -17.89 12.21 7.44
CA LYS A 560 -19.37 12.11 7.46
C LYS A 560 -19.98 11.28 6.33
N TYR A 561 -19.28 11.09 5.21
CA TYR A 561 -19.76 10.24 4.11
C TYR A 561 -19.58 8.74 4.41
N LEU A 562 -18.68 8.40 5.33
CA LEU A 562 -18.36 7.02 5.70
C LEU A 562 -19.12 6.54 6.94
N THR A 563 -19.42 7.44 7.88
CA THR A 563 -19.93 7.06 9.21
C THR A 563 -21.19 6.18 9.14
N GLY A 564 -21.13 5.05 9.84
CA GLY A 564 -22.21 4.05 9.88
C GLY A 564 -22.45 3.27 8.57
N LYS A 565 -21.69 3.51 7.51
CA LYS A 565 -21.81 2.82 6.22
C LYS A 565 -20.97 1.55 6.17
N SER A 566 -21.22 0.72 5.17
CA SER A 566 -20.57 -0.58 5.01
C SER A 566 -19.28 -0.48 4.20
N ALA A 567 -18.24 -1.20 4.66
CA ALA A 567 -16.94 -1.32 4.01
C ALA A 567 -16.67 -2.72 3.43
N LEU A 568 -17.43 -3.74 3.85
CA LEU A 568 -17.37 -5.10 3.31
C LEU A 568 -18.78 -5.70 3.29
N LEU A 569 -19.17 -6.25 2.15
CA LEU A 569 -20.47 -6.88 1.95
C LEU A 569 -20.32 -8.36 1.57
N ASP A 570 -21.19 -9.21 2.11
CA ASP A 570 -21.48 -10.58 1.68
C ASP A 570 -22.89 -10.61 1.10
N VAL A 571 -23.02 -10.72 -0.22
CA VAL A 571 -24.31 -10.64 -0.92
C VAL A 571 -24.69 -12.02 -1.47
N PRO A 572 -25.69 -12.70 -0.90
CA PRO A 572 -26.16 -13.98 -1.43
C PRO A 572 -26.76 -13.82 -2.83
N VAL A 573 -26.38 -14.71 -3.76
CA VAL A 573 -26.91 -14.74 -5.13
C VAL A 573 -27.14 -16.19 -5.55
N GLY A 574 -28.42 -16.58 -5.70
CA GLY A 574 -28.79 -17.97 -5.97
C GLY A 574 -28.25 -18.92 -4.89
N LYS A 575 -27.41 -19.88 -5.28
CA LYS A 575 -26.72 -20.80 -4.34
C LYS A 575 -25.36 -20.30 -3.88
N GLY A 576 -24.85 -19.23 -4.50
CA GLY A 576 -23.53 -18.67 -4.24
C GLY A 576 -23.60 -17.27 -3.68
N ARG A 577 -22.57 -16.48 -3.94
CA ARG A 577 -22.40 -15.15 -3.31
C ARG A 577 -21.48 -14.23 -4.12
N MET A 578 -21.68 -12.93 -3.90
CA MET A 578 -20.78 -11.87 -4.35
C MET A 578 -20.27 -11.12 -3.12
N ILE A 579 -18.94 -11.09 -2.95
CA ILE A 579 -18.27 -10.45 -1.82
C ILE A 579 -17.63 -9.17 -2.35
N LEU A 580 -18.01 -8.02 -1.78
CA LEU A 580 -17.54 -6.70 -2.21
C LEU A 580 -16.66 -6.12 -1.11
N PHE A 581 -15.37 -6.01 -1.40
CA PHE A 581 -14.41 -5.33 -0.54
C PHE A 581 -14.36 -3.84 -0.92
N GLY A 582 -14.72 -2.95 0.00
CA GLY A 582 -14.56 -1.49 -0.12
C GLY A 582 -13.12 -1.04 0.12
N MET A 583 -12.17 -1.86 -0.32
CA MET A 583 -10.73 -1.70 -0.23
C MET A 583 -10.03 -2.78 -1.06
N ARG A 584 -8.71 -2.66 -1.22
CA ARG A 584 -7.83 -3.75 -1.63
C ARG A 584 -7.38 -4.49 -0.36
N PRO A 585 -7.93 -5.68 -0.02
CA PRO A 585 -7.58 -6.33 1.24
C PRO A 585 -6.10 -6.75 1.29
N GLN A 586 -5.48 -6.97 0.13
CA GLN A 586 -4.06 -7.28 -0.01
C GLN A 586 -3.14 -6.06 -0.14
N TYR A 587 -3.67 -4.83 -0.26
CA TYR A 587 -2.99 -3.63 -0.78
C TYR A 587 -1.45 -3.73 -0.75
N ARG A 588 -0.82 -3.89 -1.93
CA ARG A 588 0.63 -3.99 -2.16
C ARG A 588 1.39 -4.97 -1.24
N GLY A 589 0.74 -6.03 -0.77
CA GLY A 589 1.30 -6.98 0.18
C GLY A 589 1.51 -6.42 1.60
N GLN A 590 0.84 -5.32 1.97
CA GLN A 590 1.14 -4.56 3.20
C GLN A 590 0.11 -4.85 4.32
N SER A 591 -1.16 -5.05 3.97
CA SER A 591 -2.28 -5.18 4.93
C SER A 591 -2.46 -6.60 5.49
N TYR A 592 -1.45 -7.14 6.18
CA TYR A 592 -1.49 -8.51 6.73
C TYR A 592 -2.73 -8.80 7.59
N GLN A 593 -3.25 -7.80 8.31
CA GLN A 593 -4.48 -7.95 9.08
C GLN A 593 -5.66 -8.36 8.19
N ASN A 594 -5.74 -7.82 6.97
CA ASN A 594 -6.89 -7.95 6.07
C ASN A 594 -6.76 -9.16 5.13
N PHE A 595 -5.59 -9.77 5.01
CA PHE A 595 -5.39 -10.99 4.20
C PHE A 595 -6.33 -12.12 4.63
N LYS A 596 -6.57 -12.25 5.94
CA LYS A 596 -7.47 -13.28 6.49
C LYS A 596 -8.91 -13.10 5.99
N LEU A 597 -9.43 -11.88 5.89
CA LEU A 597 -10.76 -11.61 5.29
C LEU A 597 -10.81 -12.10 3.84
N PHE A 598 -9.76 -11.81 3.07
CA PHE A 598 -9.65 -12.26 1.69
C PHE A 598 -9.54 -13.78 1.57
N PHE A 599 -8.67 -14.43 2.35
CA PHE A 599 -8.52 -15.88 2.30
C PHE A 599 -9.78 -16.61 2.79
N ASN A 600 -10.48 -16.06 3.78
CA ASN A 600 -11.80 -16.55 4.19
C ASN A 600 -12.81 -16.53 3.04
N ALA A 601 -12.80 -15.48 2.22
CA ALA A 601 -13.67 -15.37 1.04
C ALA A 601 -13.41 -16.48 0.00
N LEU A 602 -12.16 -16.93 -0.16
CA LEU A 602 -11.79 -17.98 -1.13
C LEU A 602 -12.43 -19.34 -0.82
N VAL A 603 -12.71 -19.62 0.45
CA VAL A 603 -13.27 -20.90 0.92
C VAL A 603 -14.73 -20.78 1.39
N TYR A 604 -15.33 -19.59 1.29
CA TYR A 604 -16.67 -19.35 1.80
C TYR A 604 -17.73 -19.92 0.85
N ARG A 605 -18.43 -20.96 1.32
CA ARG A 605 -19.43 -21.72 0.56
C ARG A 605 -20.55 -22.28 1.44
#